data_AF-A0A379URD1-F1
#
_entry.id   AF-A0A379URD1-F1
#
_cell.length_a   1.000
_cell.length_b   1.000
_cell.length_c   1.000
_cell.angle_alpha   90.00
_cell.angle_beta   90.00
_cell.angle_gamma   90.00
#
_symmetry.space_group_name_H-M   'P 1'
#
loop_
_entity.id
_entity.type
_entity.pdbx_description
1 polymer ?
#
loop_
_entity_poly.entity_id
_entity_poly.type
_entity_poly.pdbx_seq_one_letter_code
_entity_poly.pdbx_strand_id
1 'polypeptide(L)'
;MLLVLPRECQDHAGVWRYLNKLVAEDNPISAMQVFDLRESMANGGGPACLRLRVVLTEEERRAVNPAVMMNDALFTALNAWADRYYRDRLTAADLADPLLLREGREALDVLTRLLDLGSVYPFQQTGAADG
;
A
#
# COMPACT_ATOMS: atom_id res chain seq x y z
N MET A 1 5.69 -0.97 22.92
CA MET A 1 5.47 -0.36 21.59
C MET A 1 6.45 -1.00 20.61
N LEU A 2 6.03 -1.13 19.34
CA LEU A 2 6.84 -1.67 18.25
C LEU A 2 7.23 -0.55 17.30
N LEU A 3 8.52 -0.46 16.93
CA LEU A 3 8.96 0.39 15.82
C LEU A 3 8.94 -0.39 14.51
N VAL A 4 8.17 0.09 13.53
CA VAL A 4 8.19 -0.40 12.15
C VAL A 4 9.15 0.47 11.34
N LEU A 5 10.20 -0.13 10.78
CA LEU A 5 11.35 0.55 10.21
C LEU A 5 11.59 0.09 8.77
N PRO A 6 12.10 0.97 7.88
CA PRO A 6 12.62 0.55 6.58
C PRO A 6 14.00 -0.10 6.74
N ARG A 7 14.40 -0.93 5.77
CA ARG A 7 15.67 -1.68 5.77
C ARG A 7 16.91 -0.78 5.91
N GLU A 8 16.86 0.42 5.37
CA GLU A 8 17.91 1.43 5.40
C GLU A 8 18.31 1.82 6.85
N CYS A 9 17.37 1.71 7.81
CA CYS A 9 17.69 1.92 9.23
C CYS A 9 18.59 0.82 9.81
N GLN A 10 18.46 -0.41 9.31
CA GLN A 10 19.30 -1.54 9.69
C GLN A 10 20.67 -1.47 9.00
N ASP A 11 20.69 -1.06 7.73
CA ASP A 11 21.92 -0.97 6.93
C ASP A 11 22.83 0.18 7.39
N HIS A 12 22.26 1.25 7.95
CA HIS A 12 23.06 2.35 8.51
C HIS A 12 23.54 2.04 9.93
N ALA A 13 24.81 1.62 10.08
CA ALA A 13 25.42 1.18 11.34
C ALA A 13 25.20 2.13 12.55
N GLY A 14 25.30 3.45 12.36
CA GLY A 14 25.06 4.43 13.42
C GLY A 14 23.61 4.44 13.94
N VAL A 15 22.64 4.39 13.03
CA VAL A 15 21.20 4.35 13.32
C VAL A 15 20.84 3.02 13.96
N TRP A 16 21.32 1.90 13.39
CA TRP A 16 21.04 0.59 13.93
C TRP A 16 21.56 0.42 15.36
N ARG A 17 22.77 0.90 15.66
CA ARG A 17 23.32 0.90 17.03
C ARG A 17 22.45 1.72 17.98
N TYR A 18 22.02 2.91 17.56
CA TYR A 18 21.14 3.76 18.36
C TYR A 18 19.80 3.06 18.64
N LEU A 19 19.16 2.48 17.63
CA LEU A 19 17.88 1.81 17.76
C LEU A 19 17.94 0.57 18.66
N ASN A 20 19.02 -0.21 18.57
CA ASN A 20 19.23 -1.34 19.49
C ASN A 20 19.41 -0.88 20.93
N LYS A 21 20.14 0.22 21.16
CA LYS A 21 20.26 0.83 22.49
C LYS A 21 18.89 1.30 22.99
N LEU A 22 18.13 2.00 22.15
CA LEU A 22 16.79 2.50 22.48
C LEU A 22 15.85 1.37 22.92
N VAL A 23 15.86 0.23 22.24
CA VAL A 23 15.01 -0.92 22.59
C VAL A 23 15.44 -1.61 23.89
N ALA A 24 16.71 -1.49 24.28
CA ALA A 24 17.25 -2.09 25.51
C ALA A 24 17.06 -1.22 26.76
N GLU A 25 16.72 0.07 26.59
CA GLU A 25 16.49 0.99 27.70
C GLU A 25 15.10 0.83 28.33
N ASP A 26 14.94 1.33 29.56
CA ASP A 26 13.65 1.36 30.26
C ASP A 26 12.74 2.46 29.68
N ASN A 27 12.05 2.12 28.59
CA ASN A 27 11.10 2.98 27.92
C ASN A 27 9.99 2.15 27.22
N PRO A 28 8.94 2.79 26.66
CA PRO A 28 7.84 2.06 26.05
C PRO A 28 8.17 1.26 24.79
N ILE A 29 9.32 1.46 24.14
CA ILE A 29 9.71 0.78 22.89
C ILE A 29 10.41 -0.52 23.22
N SER A 30 9.75 -1.65 22.95
CA SER A 30 10.20 -2.97 23.38
C SER A 30 10.54 -3.92 22.22
N ALA A 31 10.30 -3.49 20.98
CA ALA A 31 10.56 -4.28 19.79
C ALA A 31 10.76 -3.42 18.54
N MET A 32 11.39 -4.02 17.53
CA MET A 32 11.54 -3.47 16.19
C MET A 32 11.13 -4.50 15.15
N GLN A 33 10.54 -4.03 14.06
CA GLN A 33 10.26 -4.83 12.88
C GLN A 33 10.72 -4.08 11.63
N VAL A 34 11.60 -4.72 10.86
CA VAL A 34 12.18 -4.16 9.64
C VAL A 34 11.43 -4.71 8.43
N PHE A 35 11.09 -3.83 7.49
CA PHE A 35 10.50 -4.19 6.20
C PHE A 35 11.35 -3.66 5.05
N ASP A 36 11.42 -4.44 3.97
CA ASP A 36 12.00 -4.02 2.71
C ASP A 36 10.94 -3.25 1.90
N LEU A 37 11.16 -1.94 1.75
CA LEU A 37 10.29 -1.02 1.02
C LEU A 37 11.08 -0.23 -0.02
N ARG A 38 12.14 -0.83 -0.60
CA ARG A 38 13.07 -0.17 -1.53
C ARG A 38 12.39 0.67 -2.61
N GLU A 39 11.35 0.15 -3.24
CA GLU A 39 10.62 0.87 -4.31
C GLU A 39 9.97 2.17 -3.82
N SER A 40 9.42 2.18 -2.60
CA SER A 40 8.81 3.39 -2.02
C SER A 40 9.89 4.33 -1.49
N MET A 41 10.91 3.79 -0.82
CA MET A 41 12.05 4.55 -0.29
C MET A 41 12.83 5.27 -1.38
N ALA A 42 12.94 4.67 -2.58
CA ALA A 42 13.56 5.30 -3.75
C ALA A 42 12.85 6.60 -4.19
N ASN A 43 11.56 6.75 -3.86
CA ASN A 43 10.78 7.98 -4.05
C ASN A 43 10.50 8.73 -2.73
N GLY A 44 11.26 8.45 -1.67
CA GLY A 44 11.15 9.15 -0.38
C GLY A 44 10.00 8.70 0.53
N GLY A 45 9.35 7.56 0.23
CA GLY A 45 8.25 7.01 1.02
C GLY A 45 8.69 5.93 2.00
N GLY A 46 8.77 6.25 3.29
CA GLY A 46 9.00 5.26 4.35
C GLY A 46 7.72 4.55 4.83
N PRO A 47 7.80 3.64 5.82
CA PRO A 47 6.65 2.90 6.34
C PRO A 47 5.51 3.80 6.82
N ALA A 48 5.84 4.94 7.42
CA ALA A 48 4.86 5.91 7.92
C ALA A 48 4.17 6.69 6.79
N CYS A 49 4.79 6.82 5.62
CA CYS A 49 4.26 7.55 4.47
C CYS A 49 3.19 6.73 3.73
N LEU A 50 3.28 5.40 3.77
CA LEU A 50 2.36 4.48 3.10
C LEU A 50 1.07 4.18 3.88
N ARG A 51 0.83 4.88 4.99
CA ARG A 51 -0.31 4.58 5.87
C ARG A 51 -0.97 5.83 6.44
N LEU A 52 -2.29 5.78 6.52
CA LEU A 52 -3.12 6.76 7.23
C LEU A 52 -3.61 6.15 8.54
N ARG A 53 -3.34 6.81 9.68
CA ARG A 53 -3.86 6.37 10.98
C ARG A 53 -5.22 6.99 11.20
N VAL A 54 -6.24 6.15 11.38
CA VAL A 54 -7.61 6.56 11.69
C VAL A 54 -8.04 5.83 12.95
N VAL A 55 -8.32 6.56 14.02
CA VAL A 55 -8.86 6.00 15.26
C VAL A 55 -10.36 5.87 15.09
N LEU A 56 -10.89 4.68 15.37
CA LEU A 56 -12.30 4.36 15.21
C LEU A 56 -12.80 3.66 16.48
N THR A 57 -14.01 4.00 16.90
CA THR A 57 -14.80 3.18 17.82
C THR A 57 -15.23 1.87 17.13
N GLU A 58 -15.76 0.93 17.91
CA GLU A 58 -16.27 -0.33 17.36
C GLU A 58 -17.46 -0.13 16.40
N GLU A 59 -18.33 0.85 16.69
CA GLU A 59 -19.45 1.20 15.82
C GLU A 59 -18.96 1.79 14.49
N GLU A 60 -18.04 2.76 14.55
CA GLU A 60 -17.46 3.36 13.34
C GLU A 60 -16.67 2.35 12.52
N ARG A 61 -15.95 1.42 13.18
CA ARG A 61 -15.22 0.32 12.51
C ARG A 61 -16.17 -0.59 11.73
N ARG A 62 -17.37 -0.87 12.25
CA ARG A 62 -18.39 -1.66 11.55
C ARG A 62 -19.02 -0.92 10.37
N ALA A 63 -18.98 0.41 10.38
CA ALA A 63 -19.47 1.25 9.28
C ALA A 63 -18.44 1.41 8.14
N VAL A 64 -17.17 1.05 8.34
CA VAL A 64 -16.17 0.99 7.26
C VAL A 64 -16.57 -0.07 6.24
N ASN A 65 -16.36 0.20 4.95
CA ASN A 65 -16.55 -0.80 3.91
C ASN A 65 -15.73 -2.08 4.26
N PRO A 66 -16.38 -3.22 4.52
CA PRO A 66 -15.67 -4.42 4.97
C PRO A 66 -14.74 -4.98 3.90
N ALA A 67 -14.96 -4.67 2.62
CA ALA A 67 -14.16 -5.17 1.50
C ALA A 67 -12.74 -4.59 1.47
N VAL A 68 -12.44 -3.51 2.22
CA VAL A 68 -11.08 -2.95 2.32
C VAL A 68 -10.34 -3.37 3.60
N MET A 69 -10.99 -4.13 4.48
CA MET A 69 -10.39 -4.55 5.75
C MET A 69 -9.47 -5.76 5.52
N MET A 70 -8.17 -5.56 5.73
CA MET A 70 -7.15 -6.59 5.46
C MET A 70 -7.40 -7.89 6.21
N ASN A 71 -7.31 -9.00 5.46
CA ASN A 71 -7.40 -10.39 5.93
C ASN A 71 -6.73 -11.30 4.89
N ASP A 72 -6.62 -12.60 5.17
CA ASP A 72 -5.92 -13.56 4.28
C ASP A 72 -6.54 -13.66 2.88
N ALA A 73 -7.87 -13.56 2.79
CA ALA A 73 -8.57 -13.63 1.51
C ALA A 73 -8.29 -12.37 0.67
N LEU A 74 -8.39 -11.18 1.26
CA LEU A 74 -8.08 -9.93 0.59
C LEU A 74 -6.60 -9.84 0.21
N PHE A 75 -5.69 -10.26 1.10
CA PHE A 75 -4.26 -10.34 0.81
C PHE A 75 -3.99 -11.21 -0.41
N THR A 76 -4.54 -12.43 -0.44
CA THR A 76 -4.36 -13.36 -1.57
C THR A 76 -4.94 -12.78 -2.87
N ALA A 77 -6.13 -12.20 -2.82
CA ALA A 77 -6.79 -11.61 -3.98
C ALA A 77 -6.01 -10.41 -4.55
N LEU A 78 -5.47 -9.55 -3.68
CA LEU A 78 -4.68 -8.39 -4.10
C LEU A 78 -3.33 -8.81 -4.70
N ASN A 79 -2.66 -9.84 -4.17
CA ASN A 79 -1.44 -10.37 -4.78
C ASN A 79 -1.72 -10.95 -6.16
N ALA A 80 -2.77 -11.77 -6.31
CA ALA A 80 -3.15 -12.33 -7.61
C ALA A 80 -3.56 -11.25 -8.63
N TRP A 81 -4.22 -10.18 -8.17
CA TRP A 81 -4.52 -9.02 -8.98
C TRP A 81 -3.24 -8.28 -9.42
N ALA A 82 -2.29 -8.08 -8.51
CA ALA A 82 -1.00 -7.47 -8.83
C ALA A 82 -0.22 -8.33 -9.85
N ASP A 83 -0.09 -9.63 -9.62
CA ASP A 83 0.60 -10.56 -10.51
C ASP A 83 0.00 -10.58 -11.94
N ARG A 84 -1.31 -10.35 -12.05
CA ARG A 84 -2.00 -10.33 -13.35
C ARG A 84 -1.75 -9.05 -14.14
N TYR A 85 -1.63 -7.90 -13.47
CA TYR A 85 -1.68 -6.59 -14.14
C TYR A 85 -0.40 -5.77 -14.05
N TYR A 86 0.47 -6.03 -13.08
CA TYR A 86 1.67 -5.23 -12.87
C TYR A 86 2.82 -5.74 -13.73
N ARG A 87 3.52 -4.80 -14.36
CA ARG A 87 4.78 -5.06 -15.07
C ARG A 87 5.91 -5.15 -14.04
N ASP A 88 6.87 -6.03 -14.27
CA ASP A 88 8.09 -6.16 -13.47
C ASP A 88 9.12 -5.05 -13.76
N ARG A 89 8.93 -4.32 -14.87
CA ARG A 89 9.74 -3.17 -15.26
C ARG A 89 8.87 -2.08 -15.90
N LEU A 90 9.11 -0.83 -15.50
CA LEU A 90 8.48 0.34 -16.08
C LEU A 90 9.48 1.51 -16.14
N THR A 91 9.51 2.21 -17.27
CA THR A 91 10.30 3.42 -17.49
C THR A 91 9.40 4.56 -17.95
N ALA A 92 9.92 5.80 -17.93
CA ALA A 92 9.15 6.96 -18.39
C ALA A 92 8.71 6.85 -19.87
N ALA A 93 9.48 6.16 -20.72
CA ALA A 93 9.12 5.95 -22.12
C ALA A 93 7.91 5.03 -22.28
N ASP A 94 7.76 4.05 -21.39
CA ASP A 94 6.64 3.08 -21.42
C ASP A 94 5.30 3.74 -21.11
N LEU A 95 5.29 4.95 -20.51
CA LEU A 95 4.08 5.73 -20.27
C LEU A 95 3.36 6.13 -21.57
N ALA A 96 4.06 6.12 -22.70
CA ALA A 96 3.47 6.38 -24.02
C ALA A 96 2.81 5.14 -24.64
N ASP A 97 2.98 3.96 -24.05
CA ASP A 97 2.40 2.70 -24.56
C ASP A 97 0.88 2.68 -24.34
N PRO A 98 0.05 2.66 -25.40
CA PRO A 98 -1.40 2.59 -25.26
C PRO A 98 -1.88 1.28 -24.61
N LEU A 99 -1.08 0.22 -24.59
CA LEU A 99 -1.42 -1.02 -23.88
C LEU A 99 -1.38 -0.80 -22.37
N LEU A 100 -0.40 -0.04 -21.85
CA LEU A 100 -0.33 0.29 -20.42
C LEU A 100 -1.61 0.98 -19.94
N LEU A 101 -2.16 1.88 -20.75
CA LEU A 101 -3.43 2.55 -20.44
C LEU A 101 -4.61 1.57 -20.39
N ARG A 102 -4.67 0.62 -21.31
CA ARG A 102 -5.75 -0.39 -21.35
C ARG A 102 -5.65 -1.34 -20.16
N GLU A 103 -4.44 -1.84 -19.88
CA GLU A 103 -4.13 -2.67 -18.72
C GLU A 103 -4.52 -1.97 -17.42
N GLY A 104 -4.13 -0.70 -17.25
CA GLY A 104 -4.47 0.08 -16.06
C GLY A 104 -5.97 0.28 -15.87
N ARG A 105 -6.73 0.56 -16.94
CA ARG A 105 -8.19 0.71 -16.85
C ARG A 105 -8.88 -0.61 -16.47
N GLU A 106 -8.51 -1.72 -17.12
CA GLU A 106 -9.05 -3.03 -16.78
C GLU A 106 -8.70 -3.42 -15.34
N ALA A 107 -7.46 -3.20 -14.92
CA ALA A 107 -6.99 -3.48 -13.57
C ALA A 107 -7.82 -2.72 -12.53
N LEU A 108 -8.06 -1.41 -12.74
CA LEU A 108 -8.87 -0.59 -11.84
C LEU A 108 -10.35 -1.01 -11.84
N ASP A 109 -10.93 -1.39 -12.99
CA ASP A 109 -12.29 -1.94 -13.06
C ASP A 109 -12.46 -3.23 -12.26
N VAL A 110 -11.44 -4.10 -12.29
CA VAL A 110 -11.44 -5.32 -11.47
C VAL A 110 -11.24 -4.98 -9.99
N LEU A 111 -10.35 -4.04 -9.67
CA LEU A 111 -10.05 -3.66 -8.29
C LEU A 111 -11.24 -2.99 -7.60
N THR A 112 -11.98 -2.11 -8.27
CA THR A 112 -13.17 -1.48 -7.66
C THR A 112 -14.27 -2.47 -7.37
N ARG A 113 -14.41 -3.53 -8.19
CA ARG A 113 -15.32 -4.64 -7.91
C ARG A 113 -14.82 -5.51 -6.75
N LEU A 114 -13.53 -5.79 -6.69
CA LEU A 114 -12.92 -6.55 -5.59
C LEU A 114 -13.09 -5.83 -4.24
N LEU A 115 -12.95 -4.52 -4.24
CA LEU A 115 -13.02 -3.67 -3.04
C LEU A 115 -14.40 -3.06 -2.79
N ASP A 116 -15.42 -3.45 -3.56
CA ASP A 116 -16.80 -2.94 -3.48
C ASP A 116 -16.90 -1.41 -3.41
N LEU A 117 -16.27 -0.73 -4.37
CA LEU A 117 -16.18 0.74 -4.42
C LEU A 117 -17.13 1.37 -5.44
N GLY A 118 -17.79 0.57 -6.27
CA GLY A 118 -18.56 1.05 -7.42
C GLY A 118 -17.70 1.80 -8.45
N SER A 119 -18.33 2.68 -9.23
CA SER A 119 -17.68 3.49 -10.27
C SER A 119 -17.02 4.76 -9.68
N VAL A 120 -16.00 4.57 -8.85
CA VAL A 120 -15.30 5.68 -8.18
C VAL A 120 -14.31 6.41 -9.09
N TYR A 121 -13.77 5.76 -10.13
CA TYR A 121 -12.83 6.39 -11.05
C TYR A 121 -13.53 7.14 -12.19
N PRO A 122 -13.02 8.29 -12.66
CA PRO A 122 -13.68 9.09 -13.70
C PRO A 122 -13.99 8.34 -15.00
N PHE A 123 -13.10 7.44 -15.43
CA PHE A 123 -13.30 6.67 -16.67
C PHE A 123 -14.47 5.66 -16.58
N GLN A 124 -14.91 5.32 -15.36
CA GLN A 124 -16.03 4.39 -15.10
C GLN A 124 -17.38 5.10 -15.11
N GLN A 125 -17.39 6.44 -15.06
CA GLN A 125 -18.59 7.26 -14.94
C GLN A 125 -19.11 7.73 -16.31
N THR A 126 -18.28 7.66 -17.35
CA THR A 126 -18.56 8.26 -18.66
C THR A 126 -19.52 7.45 -19.55
N GLY A 127 -20.24 6.47 -18.98
CA GLY A 127 -21.35 5.77 -19.66
C GLY A 127 -22.72 6.45 -19.52
N ALA A 128 -22.81 7.62 -18.89
CA ALA A 128 -24.08 8.31 -18.59
C ALA A 128 -24.28 9.66 -19.33
N ALA A 129 -23.43 10.03 -20.29
CA ALA A 129 -23.44 11.36 -20.92
C ALA A 129 -23.33 11.36 -22.44
N ASP A 130 -23.83 10.33 -23.12
CA ASP A 130 -24.13 10.38 -24.56
C ASP A 130 -25.59 9.95 -24.77
N GLY A 131 -26.50 10.92 -24.61
CA GLY A 131 -27.94 10.81 -24.85
C GLY A 131 -28.55 12.18 -25.12
#